data_AF-A0A1J3D8S8-F1
#
_entry.id   AF-A0A1J3D8S8-F1
#
_cell.length_a   1.000
_cell.length_b   1.000
_cell.length_c   1.000
_cell.angle_alpha   90.00
_cell.angle_beta   90.00
_cell.angle_gamma   90.00
#
_symmetry.space_group_name_H-M   'P 1'
#
loop_
_entity.id
_entity.type
_entity.pdbx_description
1 polymer ?
#
loop_
_entity_poly.entity_id
_entity_poly.type
_entity_poly.pdbx_seq_one_letter_code
_entity_poly.pdbx_strand_id
1 'polypeptide(L)'
;VSFDLSKLDIRFTHQEHGFSIANSMTGFQIKSSKSQSNENGKEDPCLDVVMGLQEIHLIRESEVSVLEMSKIEVFSKVYIPMQESLPLTAEVEFKLGGI
;
A
#
# COMPACT_ATOMS: atom_id res chain seq x y z
N VAL A 1 8.74 9.51 -7.90
CA VAL A 1 9.44 8.20 -7.82
C VAL A 1 8.41 7.10 -7.96
N SER A 2 8.68 6.05 -8.72
CA SER A 2 7.79 4.88 -8.87
C SER A 2 8.57 3.61 -8.56
N PHE A 3 7.94 2.68 -7.86
CA PHE A 3 8.39 1.32 -7.65
C PHE A 3 7.25 0.38 -8.02
N ASP A 4 7.55 -0.63 -8.82
CA ASP A 4 6.56 -1.57 -9.34
C ASP A 4 7.10 -3.00 -9.20
N LEU A 5 6.31 -3.88 -8.59
CA LEU A 5 6.59 -5.29 -8.47
C LEU A 5 5.40 -6.07 -9.05
N SER A 6 5.67 -6.83 -10.11
CA SER A 6 4.63 -7.59 -10.81
C SER A 6 4.05 -8.73 -9.98
N LYS A 7 4.88 -9.40 -9.17
CA LYS A 7 4.48 -10.52 -8.33
C LYS A 7 5.37 -10.66 -7.09
N LEU A 8 4.75 -10.96 -5.95
CA LEU A 8 5.41 -11.32 -4.71
C LEU A 8 4.80 -12.62 -4.17
N ASP A 9 5.62 -13.67 -4.05
CA ASP A 9 5.25 -14.94 -3.43
C ASP A 9 6.05 -15.11 -2.13
N ILE A 10 5.36 -15.25 -1.00
CA ILE A 10 5.95 -15.46 0.33
C ILE A 10 5.48 -16.80 0.88
N ARG A 11 6.41 -17.65 1.30
CA ARG A 11 6.11 -18.95 1.89
C ARG A 11 6.73 -19.09 3.27
N PHE A 12 5.93 -19.47 4.25
CA PHE A 12 6.39 -19.89 5.57
C PHE A 12 6.25 -21.41 5.68
N THR A 13 7.31 -22.11 6.08
CA THR A 13 7.29 -23.57 6.20
C THR A 13 7.76 -23.97 7.60
N HIS A 14 6.93 -24.71 8.34
CA HIS A 14 7.29 -25.26 9.63
C HIS A 14 7.80 -26.69 9.47
N GLN A 15 9.12 -26.88 9.55
CA GLN A 15 9.76 -28.17 9.22
C GLN A 15 9.31 -29.32 10.14
N GLU A 16 9.10 -29.08 11.44
CA GLU A 16 8.75 -30.13 12.40
C GLU A 16 7.28 -30.59 12.32
N HIS A 17 6.40 -29.75 11.80
CA HIS A 17 4.94 -30.01 11.76
C HIS A 17 4.41 -30.14 10.33
N GLY A 18 5.29 -30.00 9.33
CA GLY A 18 4.96 -30.24 7.92
C GLY A 18 3.98 -29.25 7.28
N PHE A 19 3.58 -28.17 7.97
CA PHE A 19 2.66 -27.20 7.40
C PHE A 19 3.39 -26.06 6.69
N SER A 20 2.81 -25.61 5.58
CA SER A 20 3.34 -24.51 4.78
C SER A 20 2.22 -23.51 4.48
N ILE A 21 2.48 -22.25 4.78
CA ILE A 21 1.57 -21.14 4.53
C ILE A 21 2.09 -20.37 3.33
N ALA A 22 1.34 -20.36 2.24
CA ALA A 22 1.65 -19.57 1.05
C ALA A 22 0.88 -18.25 1.07
N ASN A 23 1.53 -17.18 0.63
CA ASN A 23 0.93 -15.89 0.38
C ASN A 23 1.39 -15.42 -0.99
N SER A 24 0.50 -14.86 -1.78
CA SER A 24 0.84 -14.28 -3.07
C SER A 24 0.11 -12.96 -3.27
N MET A 25 0.77 -12.07 -3.99
CA MET A 25 0.21 -10.80 -4.42
C MET A 25 0.75 -10.49 -5.81
N THR A 26 -0.11 -9.95 -6.66
CA THR A 26 0.30 -9.40 -7.95
C THR A 26 0.10 -7.89 -7.95
N GLY A 27 0.75 -7.19 -8.88
CA GLY A 27 0.50 -5.77 -9.09
C GLY A 27 0.68 -4.91 -7.84
N PHE A 28 1.89 -4.91 -7.28
CA PHE A 28 2.29 -3.93 -6.28
C PHE A 28 2.88 -2.70 -6.96
N GLN A 29 2.32 -1.54 -6.65
CA GLN A 29 2.81 -0.26 -7.14
C GLN A 29 2.88 0.73 -5.99
N ILE A 30 4.01 1.44 -5.89
CA ILE A 30 4.14 2.64 -5.09
C ILE A 30 4.53 3.78 -6.00
N LYS A 31 3.75 4.85 -5.98
CA LYS A 31 4.06 6.12 -6.63
C LYS A 31 4.15 7.20 -5.58
N SER A 32 5.15 8.06 -5.72
CA SER A 32 5.25 9.28 -4.92
C SER A 32 5.60 10.47 -5.79
N SER A 33 4.90 11.58 -5.56
CA SER A 33 5.09 12.86 -6.24
C SER A 33 5.06 13.99 -5.22
N LYS A 34 5.88 15.02 -5.47
CA LYS A 34 5.77 16.29 -4.77
C LYS A 34 4.74 17.15 -5.50
N SER A 35 3.82 17.75 -4.76
CA SER A 35 2.84 18.72 -5.25
C SER A 35 2.82 19.96 -4.36
N GLN A 36 2.06 20.99 -4.76
CA GLN A 36 1.71 22.10 -3.90
C GLN A 36 0.25 21.92 -3.48
N SER A 37 -0.04 21.90 -2.18
CA SER A 37 -1.42 21.94 -1.71
C SER A 37 -1.93 23.38 -1.79
N ASN A 38 -3.15 23.57 -2.31
CA ASN A 38 -3.74 24.90 -2.45
C ASN A 38 -4.94 25.11 -1.49
N GLU A 39 -4.95 24.39 -0.37
CA GLU A 39 -5.96 24.60 0.67
C GLU A 39 -5.64 25.88 1.45
N ASN A 40 -6.61 26.80 1.52
CA ASN A 40 -6.53 28.05 2.30
C ASN A 40 -5.48 29.09 1.85
N GLY A 41 -5.02 29.04 0.59
CA GLY A 41 -4.15 30.08 0.01
C GLY A 41 -2.69 30.06 0.49
N LYS A 42 -2.25 28.97 1.14
CA LYS A 42 -0.84 28.68 1.42
C LYS A 42 -0.36 27.53 0.54
N GLU A 43 0.67 27.77 -0.25
CA GLU A 43 1.33 26.77 -1.08
C GLU A 43 2.30 25.92 -0.26
N ASP A 44 1.78 25.16 0.71
CA ASP A 44 2.64 24.25 1.46
C ASP A 44 3.05 23.06 0.56
N PRO A 45 4.33 22.66 0.57
CA PRO A 45 4.77 21.49 -0.18
C PRO A 45 4.08 20.23 0.37
N CYS A 46 3.45 19.48 -0.53
CA CYS A 46 2.77 18.23 -0.22
C CYS A 46 3.51 17.06 -0.87
N LEU A 47 3.55 15.93 -0.17
CA LEU A 47 3.99 14.66 -0.71
C LEU A 47 2.77 13.76 -0.89
N ASP A 48 2.42 13.48 -2.15
CA ASP A 48 1.41 12.49 -2.49
C ASP A 48 2.09 11.11 -2.56
N VAL A 49 1.47 10.11 -1.94
CA VAL A 49 1.87 8.70 -1.99
C VAL A 49 0.67 7.86 -2.35
N VAL A 50 0.80 7.07 -3.41
CA VAL A 50 -0.22 6.11 -3.85
C VAL A 50 0.38 4.73 -3.81
N MET A 51 -0.29 3.82 -3.11
CA MET A 51 0.04 2.40 -3.07
C MET A 51 -1.13 1.61 -3.63
N GLY A 52 -0.85 0.66 -4.52
CA GLY A 52 -1.83 -0.30 -5.02
C GLY A 52 -1.30 -1.72 -4.81
N LEU A 53 -2.18 -2.61 -4.38
CA LEU A 53 -1.95 -4.05 -4.26
C LEU A 53 -3.10 -4.77 -4.98
N GLN A 54 -2.80 -5.83 -5.73
CA GLN A 54 -3.78 -6.60 -6.49
C GLN A 54 -3.65 -8.11 -6.18
N GLU A 55 -4.74 -8.85 -6.38
CA GLU A 55 -4.82 -10.32 -6.27
C GLU A 55 -4.08 -10.88 -5.05
N ILE A 56 -4.52 -10.44 -3.88
CA ILE A 56 -3.90 -10.79 -2.61
C ILE A 56 -4.54 -12.08 -2.10
N HIS A 57 -3.72 -13.11 -1.98
CA HIS A 57 -4.09 -14.39 -1.37
C HIS A 57 -3.23 -14.59 -0.13
N LEU A 58 -3.86 -14.61 1.04
CA LEU A 58 -3.16 -14.81 2.32
C LEU A 58 -3.59 -16.13 2.96
N ILE A 59 -2.62 -16.74 3.64
CA ILE A 59 -2.79 -18.01 4.35
C ILE A 59 -3.41 -19.06 3.42
N ARG A 60 -2.76 -19.26 2.28
CA ARG A 60 -3.18 -20.22 1.27
C ARG A 60 -2.69 -21.61 1.64
N GLU A 61 -3.62 -22.54 1.70
CA GLU A 61 -3.38 -23.99 1.78
C GLU A 61 -3.98 -24.64 0.52
N SER A 62 -3.13 -25.25 -0.30
CA SER A 62 -3.53 -25.75 -1.63
C SER A 62 -4.17 -24.64 -2.50
N GLU A 63 -5.43 -24.81 -2.94
CA GLU A 63 -6.17 -23.84 -3.76
C GLU A 63 -7.09 -22.93 -2.94
N VAL A 64 -7.09 -23.03 -1.61
CA VAL A 64 -8.00 -22.28 -0.73
C VAL A 64 -7.21 -21.18 -0.02
N SER A 65 -7.71 -19.94 -0.11
CA SER A 65 -7.19 -18.80 0.64
C SER A 65 -8.13 -18.46 1.79
N VAL A 66 -7.60 -18.23 2.99
CA VAL A 66 -8.43 -17.77 4.13
C VAL A 66 -8.85 -16.32 3.94
N LEU A 67 -7.95 -15.50 3.39
CA LEU A 67 -8.24 -14.12 3.02
C LEU A 67 -7.84 -13.90 1.56
N GLU A 68 -8.82 -13.47 0.78
CA GLU A 68 -8.67 -13.13 -0.62
C GLU A 68 -9.19 -11.70 -0.85
N MET A 69 -8.34 -10.86 -1.45
CA MET A 69 -8.71 -9.50 -1.82
C MET A 69 -8.29 -9.24 -3.25
N SER A 70 -9.23 -8.83 -4.10
CA SER A 70 -8.96 -8.52 -5.50
C SER A 70 -8.05 -7.31 -5.65
N LYS A 71 -8.30 -6.25 -4.88
CA LYS A 71 -7.48 -5.04 -4.90
C LYS A 71 -7.72 -4.15 -3.66
N ILE A 72 -6.63 -3.52 -3.22
CA ILE A 72 -6.64 -2.44 -2.24
C ILE A 72 -5.75 -1.31 -2.76
N GLU A 73 -6.24 -0.08 -2.64
CA GLU A 73 -5.47 1.13 -2.91
C GLU A 73 -5.42 1.99 -1.66
N VAL A 74 -4.24 2.54 -1.39
CA VAL A 74 -4.00 3.50 -0.32
C VAL A 74 -3.52 4.79 -0.96
N PHE A 75 -4.26 5.87 -0.73
CA PHE A 75 -3.89 7.21 -1.14
C PHE A 75 -3.52 7.99 0.11
N SER A 76 -2.36 8.62 0.12
CA SER A 76 -1.94 9.46 1.22
C SER A 76 -1.38 10.78 0.73
N LYS A 77 -1.69 11.84 1.47
CA LYS A 77 -1.10 13.17 1.33
C LYS A 77 -0.42 13.53 2.63
N VAL A 78 0.85 13.92 2.55
CA VAL A 78 1.62 14.41 3.70
C VAL A 78 1.93 15.88 3.48
N TYR A 79 1.40 16.72 4.34
CA TYR A 79 1.59 18.17 4.30
C TYR A 79 2.83 18.54 5.11
N ILE A 80 3.79 19.19 4.45
CA ILE A 80 5.05 19.62 5.05
C ILE A 80 4.90 21.08 5.46
N PRO A 81 4.86 21.41 6.77
CA PRO A 81 4.71 22.78 7.20
C PRO A 81 5.97 23.60 6.88
N MET A 82 5.79 24.85 6.45
CA MET A 82 6.90 25.78 6.25
C MET A 82 7.67 26.10 7.55
N GLN A 83 7.02 25.98 8.71
CA GLN A 83 7.62 26.24 10.01
C GLN A 83 7.96 24.92 10.71
N GLU A 84 9.25 24.68 10.96
CA GLU A 84 9.76 23.42 11.51
C GLU A 84 9.19 23.03 12.89
N SER A 85 8.67 24.00 13.64
CA SER A 85 8.05 23.75 14.95
C SER A 85 6.61 23.21 14.84
N LEU A 86 6.02 23.19 13.65
CA LEU A 86 4.68 22.65 13.42
C LEU A 86 4.75 21.16 13.06
N PRO A 87 3.75 20.36 13.48
CA PRO A 87 3.71 18.94 13.13
C PRO A 87 3.42 18.73 11.64
N LEU A 88 3.90 17.60 11.12
CA LEU A 88 3.43 17.06 9.84
C LEU A 88 1.99 16.57 10.00
N THR A 89 1.15 16.86 9.01
CA THR A 89 -0.21 16.34 8.93
C THR A 89 -0.28 15.37 7.76
N ALA A 90 -1.02 14.27 7.92
CA ALA A 90 -1.26 13.33 6.84
C ALA A 90 -2.74 12.98 6.73
N GLU A 91 -3.22 12.93 5.50
CA GLU A 91 -4.50 12.32 5.13
C GLU A 91 -4.22 10.96 4.51
N VAL A 92 -5.04 9.97 4.86
CA VAL A 92 -4.93 8.61 4.34
C VAL A 92 -6.33 8.11 3.98
N GLU A 93 -6.50 7.70 2.73
CA GLU A 93 -7.72 7.10 2.20
C GLU A 93 -7.41 5.65 1.79
N PHE A 94 -8.28 4.73 2.22
CA PHE A 94 -8.23 3.32 1.83
C PHE A 94 -9.41 3.01 0.92
N LYS A 95 -9.13 2.41 -0.24
CA LYS A 95 -10.16 1.88 -1.14
C LYS A 95 -9.99 0.38 -1.24
N LEU A 96 -11.03 -0.33 -0.82
CA LEU A 96 -11.16 -1.77 -0.99
C LEU A 96 -12.08 -2.03 -2.18
N GLY A 97 -11.66 -2.88 -3.10
CA GLY A 97 -12.52 -3.32 -4.18
C GLY A 97 -11.77 -3.72 -5.44
N GLY A 98 -12.39 -4.64 -6.16
CA GLY A 98 -12.14 -5.02 -7.55
C GLY A 98 -13.51 -5.32 -8.17
N ILE A 99 -13.58 -5.33 -9.49
CA ILE A 99 -14.84 -5.51 -10.27
C ILE A 99 -15.65 -6.69 -9.74
#